data_AF-A0A525VWV4-F1
#
_entry.id   AF-A0A525VWV4-F1
#
_cell.length_a   1.000
_cell.length_b   1.000
_cell.length_c   1.000
_cell.angle_alpha   90.00
_cell.angle_beta   90.00
_cell.angle_gamma   90.00
#
_symmetry.space_group_name_H-M   'P 1'
#
loop_
_entity.id
_entity.type
_entity.pdbx_description
1 polymer ?
#
loop_
_entity_poly.entity_id
_entity_poly.type
_entity_poly.pdbx_seq_one_letter_code
_entity_poly.pdbx_strand_id
1 'polypeptide(L)'
;MPKHELILLKNMMQPGYTGSLQDYERAGGYQALRKVVGKVPPAEVTAMVMKSGLRGRGGAGFPTGVKWGFLPKGYQGPRYLCCNADESEPGTFKDRQLIERDPHQILEGIVLACYAIGAETAYIYIRGEFVLGARILEQAIAEARTAGYIGTNILGAGITANVWVHRGAGAYICGEETALLESLEGKRGLPRVKPPFPATHGLYNKPTVVNNIETLANLPHIVARGPEWFASIGSPPKSTGTRVFCVSGHVKRPGNYEVPMGVTFRELIYELAGGMRSDKPLKAFIPGGASAPFLTPTHLDVKLDFESVAAAGSMLG
;
A
#
# COMPACT_ATOMS: atom_id res chain seq x y z
N MET A 1 16.37 -19.30 4.39
CA MET A 1 15.83 -18.19 5.20
C MET A 1 15.99 -16.90 4.40
N PRO A 2 15.08 -15.91 4.50
CA PRO A 2 15.24 -14.63 3.80
C PRO A 2 16.52 -13.92 4.27
N LYS A 3 17.23 -13.26 3.34
CA LYS A 3 18.45 -12.49 3.63
C LYS A 3 18.17 -11.23 4.49
N HIS A 4 16.91 -10.84 4.61
CA HIS A 4 16.44 -9.63 5.28
C HIS A 4 15.21 -9.92 6.13
N GLU A 5 14.93 -9.07 7.12
CA GLU A 5 13.69 -9.12 7.91
C GLU A 5 12.49 -8.87 6.98
N LEU A 6 11.50 -9.76 7.00
CA LEU A 6 10.20 -9.50 6.39
C LEU A 6 9.42 -8.57 7.32
N ILE A 7 8.72 -7.58 6.76
CA ILE A 7 7.93 -6.61 7.52
C ILE A 7 6.45 -6.82 7.23
N LEU A 8 6.06 -6.71 5.97
CA LEU A 8 4.66 -6.81 5.53
C LEU A 8 4.20 -8.27 5.44
N LEU A 9 5.07 -9.17 4.96
CA LEU A 9 4.75 -10.58 4.76
C LEU A 9 5.06 -11.44 5.98
N LYS A 10 5.63 -10.88 7.06
CA LYS A 10 6.14 -11.66 8.20
C LYS A 10 5.07 -12.51 8.88
N ASN A 11 3.87 -11.97 9.04
CA ASN A 11 2.80 -12.61 9.81
C ASN A 11 2.28 -13.85 9.08
N MET A 12 1.96 -13.71 7.80
CA MET A 12 1.44 -14.80 6.97
C MET A 12 2.44 -15.94 6.72
N MET A 13 3.72 -15.74 7.04
CA MET A 13 4.76 -16.77 7.00
C MET A 13 4.87 -17.54 8.32
N GLN A 14 4.20 -17.09 9.39
CA GLN A 14 4.19 -17.83 10.65
C GLN A 14 3.27 -19.06 10.57
N PRO A 15 3.70 -20.22 11.09
CA PRO A 15 2.86 -21.42 11.12
C PRO A 15 1.53 -21.14 11.84
N GLY A 16 0.41 -21.52 11.21
CA GLY A 16 -0.92 -21.38 11.78
C GLY A 16 -1.51 -19.96 11.73
N TYR A 17 -0.81 -18.98 11.13
CA TYR A 17 -1.40 -17.64 10.94
C TYR A 17 -2.53 -17.66 9.92
N THR A 18 -3.74 -17.29 10.36
CA THR A 18 -4.96 -17.32 9.53
C THR A 18 -5.36 -15.94 8.99
N GLY A 19 -4.76 -14.87 9.49
CA GLY A 19 -5.18 -13.49 9.19
C GLY A 19 -6.38 -13.00 10.00
N SER A 20 -6.83 -13.77 11.00
CA SER A 20 -7.86 -13.36 11.96
C SER A 20 -7.40 -12.21 12.85
N LEU A 21 -8.35 -11.48 13.43
CA LEU A 21 -8.05 -10.44 14.42
C LEU A 21 -7.16 -10.94 15.56
N GLN A 22 -7.49 -12.10 16.14
CA GLN A 22 -6.75 -12.67 17.27
C GLN A 22 -5.30 -13.00 16.92
N ASP A 23 -5.07 -13.56 15.72
CA ASP A 23 -3.73 -13.84 15.24
C ASP A 23 -2.93 -12.55 15.03
N TYR A 24 -3.56 -11.53 14.47
CA TYR A 24 -2.91 -10.23 14.25
C TYR A 24 -2.53 -9.56 15.58
N GLU A 25 -3.43 -9.55 16.56
CA GLU A 25 -3.16 -9.02 17.91
C GLU A 25 -2.02 -9.78 18.61
N ARG A 26 -2.00 -11.12 18.51
CA ARG A 26 -0.92 -11.95 19.07
C ARG A 26 0.43 -11.64 18.42
N ALA A 27 0.44 -11.28 17.13
CA ALA A 27 1.62 -10.83 16.41
C ALA A 27 2.02 -9.36 16.71
N GLY A 28 1.32 -8.68 17.62
CA GLY A 28 1.58 -7.29 18.00
C GLY A 28 0.81 -6.26 17.17
N GLY A 29 -0.24 -6.68 16.46
CA GLY A 29 -1.15 -5.81 15.72
C GLY A 29 -1.92 -4.83 16.62
N TYR A 30 -2.34 -3.71 16.05
CA TYR A 30 -3.00 -2.59 16.72
C TYR A 30 -2.19 -1.86 17.81
N GLN A 31 -0.93 -2.25 18.04
CA GLN A 31 -0.06 -1.56 19.00
C GLN A 31 0.33 -0.16 18.52
N ALA A 32 0.53 0.04 17.22
CA ALA A 32 0.80 1.36 16.67
C ALA A 32 -0.42 2.28 16.85
N LEU A 33 -1.62 1.76 16.60
CA LEU A 33 -2.87 2.48 16.86
C LEU A 33 -2.98 2.91 18.33
N ARG A 34 -2.77 1.97 19.26
CA ARG A 34 -2.81 2.22 20.72
C ARG A 34 -1.74 3.21 21.19
N LYS A 35 -0.63 3.33 20.46
CA LYS A 35 0.47 4.25 20.76
C LYS A 35 0.11 5.70 20.42
N VAL A 36 -0.60 5.94 19.31
CA VAL A 36 -0.79 7.31 18.79
C VAL A 36 -2.20 7.86 18.94
N VAL A 37 -3.24 7.03 18.79
CA VAL A 37 -4.62 7.55 18.77
C VAL A 37 -4.99 8.14 20.14
N GLY A 38 -5.36 9.43 20.13
CA GLY A 38 -5.72 10.19 21.33
C GLY A 38 -4.52 10.60 22.21
N LYS A 39 -3.29 10.23 21.83
CA LYS A 39 -2.07 10.46 22.62
C LYS A 39 -1.04 11.31 21.90
N VAL A 40 -1.00 11.23 20.57
CA VAL A 40 -0.06 11.95 19.72
C VAL A 40 -0.85 12.77 18.71
N PRO A 41 -0.61 14.08 18.57
CA PRO A 41 -1.34 14.91 17.61
C PRO A 41 -1.31 14.35 16.17
N PRO A 42 -2.42 14.41 15.41
CA PRO A 42 -2.47 13.96 14.00
C PRO A 42 -1.36 14.51 13.10
N ALA A 43 -0.97 15.76 13.33
CA ALA A 43 0.10 16.43 12.59
C ALA A 43 1.47 15.76 12.84
N GLU A 44 1.73 15.24 14.03
CA GLU A 44 2.96 14.51 14.34
C GLU A 44 2.97 13.14 13.68
N VAL A 45 1.83 12.45 13.58
CA VAL A 45 1.72 11.20 12.81
C VAL A 45 2.02 11.45 11.33
N THR A 46 1.48 12.54 10.76
CA THR A 46 1.82 12.98 9.39
C THR A 46 3.32 13.26 9.24
N ALA A 47 3.93 13.92 10.23
CA ALA A 47 5.36 14.22 10.23
C ALA A 47 6.22 12.94 10.34
N MET A 48 5.80 11.94 11.10
CA MET A 48 6.46 10.62 11.14
C MET A 48 6.46 9.99 9.75
N VAL A 49 5.32 9.94 9.07
CA VAL A 49 5.23 9.38 7.71
C VAL A 49 6.10 10.16 6.72
N MET A 50 6.12 11.50 6.82
CA MET A 50 7.01 12.34 6.01
C MET A 50 8.49 12.02 6.27
N LYS A 51 8.89 11.93 7.54
CA LYS A 51 10.28 11.65 7.96
C LYS A 51 10.74 10.24 7.58
N SER A 52 9.83 9.28 7.49
CA SER A 52 10.15 7.91 7.06
C SER A 52 10.63 7.82 5.60
N GLY A 53 10.32 8.83 4.78
CA GLY A 53 10.60 8.79 3.35
C GLY A 53 9.68 7.85 2.56
N LEU A 54 8.60 7.33 3.18
CA LEU A 54 7.64 6.44 2.50
C LEU A 54 7.09 7.09 1.23
N ARG A 55 7.35 6.45 0.09
CA ARG A 55 6.78 6.79 -1.21
C ARG A 55 5.63 5.85 -1.54
N GLY A 56 4.64 6.38 -2.28
CA GLY A 56 3.46 5.61 -2.68
C GLY A 56 3.84 4.36 -3.47
N ARG A 57 3.18 3.25 -3.13
CA ARG A 57 3.51 1.89 -3.59
C ARG A 57 2.59 1.35 -4.71
N GLY A 58 1.77 2.22 -5.30
CA GLY A 58 0.89 1.87 -6.43
C GLY A 58 1.23 2.63 -7.71
N GLY A 59 2.49 2.63 -8.14
CA GLY A 59 2.90 3.23 -9.42
C GLY A 59 3.70 4.52 -9.30
N ALA A 60 3.02 5.59 -8.88
CA ALA A 60 3.55 6.95 -9.05
C ALA A 60 4.77 7.31 -8.18
N GLY A 61 5.02 6.56 -7.10
CA GLY A 61 6.15 6.83 -6.20
C GLY A 61 6.12 8.23 -5.55
N PHE A 62 4.96 8.87 -5.40
CA PHE A 62 4.90 10.21 -4.77
C PHE A 62 5.13 10.10 -3.25
N PRO A 63 5.89 11.01 -2.60
CA PRO A 63 6.11 10.97 -1.15
C PRO A 63 4.80 11.09 -0.36
N THR A 64 4.48 10.07 0.44
CA THR A 64 3.16 9.90 1.07
C THR A 64 2.86 11.01 2.08
N GLY A 65 3.82 11.32 2.96
CA GLY A 65 3.64 12.40 3.93
C GLY A 65 3.49 13.78 3.29
N VAL A 66 4.14 14.02 2.15
CA VAL A 66 3.95 15.25 1.36
C VAL A 66 2.56 15.29 0.75
N LYS A 67 2.06 14.16 0.22
CA LYS A 67 0.68 14.06 -0.32
C LYS A 67 -0.36 14.47 0.73
N TRP A 68 -0.18 14.04 1.97
CA TRP A 68 -1.08 14.39 3.07
C TRP A 68 -1.02 15.88 3.42
N GLY A 69 0.15 16.50 3.28
CA GLY A 69 0.35 17.93 3.50
C GLY A 69 -0.39 18.86 2.53
N PHE A 70 -0.90 18.34 1.40
CA PHE A 70 -1.71 19.10 0.45
C PHE A 70 -3.17 19.29 0.88
N LEU A 71 -3.61 18.62 1.95
CA LEU A 71 -4.95 18.84 2.49
C LEU A 71 -5.07 20.27 3.06
N PRO A 72 -6.20 20.95 2.83
CA PRO A 72 -6.41 22.31 3.33
C PRO A 72 -6.37 22.35 4.86
N LYS A 73 -5.42 23.15 5.40
CA LYS A 73 -5.32 23.40 6.84
C LYS A 73 -6.58 24.12 7.34
N GLY A 74 -7.13 23.68 8.47
CA GLY A 74 -8.32 24.29 9.07
C GLY A 74 -9.63 24.04 8.33
N TYR A 75 -9.66 23.17 7.32
CA TYR A 75 -10.92 22.80 6.65
C TYR A 75 -11.94 22.23 7.65
N GLN A 76 -13.15 22.79 7.60
CA GLN A 76 -14.30 22.32 8.37
C GLN A 76 -15.22 21.50 7.44
N GLY A 77 -15.52 20.27 7.85
CA GLY A 77 -16.35 19.34 7.09
C GLY A 77 -15.67 18.00 6.86
N PRO A 78 -16.34 17.09 6.14
CA PRO A 78 -15.85 15.73 5.95
C PRO A 78 -14.60 15.69 5.08
N ARG A 79 -13.64 14.84 5.48
CA ARG A 79 -12.50 14.41 4.68
C ARG A 79 -12.61 12.92 4.44
N TYR A 80 -12.09 12.46 3.30
CA TYR A 80 -12.13 11.05 2.93
C TYR A 80 -10.74 10.47 2.71
N LEU A 81 -10.60 9.20 3.09
CA LEU A 81 -9.51 8.35 2.62
C LEU A 81 -10.07 7.34 1.62
N CYS A 82 -9.48 7.25 0.43
CA CYS A 82 -9.75 6.17 -0.50
C CYS A 82 -8.53 5.26 -0.56
N CYS A 83 -8.69 4.03 -0.08
CA CYS A 83 -7.73 2.97 -0.26
C CYS A 83 -7.93 2.35 -1.65
N ASN A 84 -6.92 2.49 -2.51
CA ASN A 84 -6.91 1.93 -3.85
C ASN A 84 -6.43 0.47 -3.79
N ALA A 85 -7.38 -0.44 -3.93
CA ALA A 85 -7.19 -1.89 -4.06
C ALA A 85 -7.60 -2.40 -5.46
N ASP A 86 -7.57 -1.53 -6.47
CA ASP A 86 -7.73 -1.91 -7.87
C ASP A 86 -6.38 -2.39 -8.45
N GLU A 87 -5.93 -3.56 -8.00
CA GLU A 87 -4.70 -4.21 -8.48
C GLU A 87 -4.94 -4.84 -9.85
N SER A 88 -5.04 -3.99 -10.87
CA SER A 88 -5.43 -4.38 -12.23
C SER A 88 -4.25 -4.42 -13.21
N GLU A 89 -3.08 -3.90 -12.84
CA GLU A 89 -1.90 -3.90 -13.71
C GLU A 89 -1.34 -5.32 -13.91
N PRO A 90 -1.15 -5.79 -15.15
CA PRO A 90 -0.63 -7.12 -15.40
C PRO A 90 0.72 -7.37 -14.73
N GLY A 91 0.86 -8.56 -14.15
CA GLY A 91 2.07 -8.96 -13.42
C GLY A 91 2.11 -8.51 -11.95
N THR A 92 1.10 -7.76 -11.47
CA THR A 92 0.97 -7.36 -10.07
C THR A 92 -0.06 -8.24 -9.33
N PHE A 93 0.30 -8.71 -8.13
CA PHE A 93 -0.51 -9.58 -7.27
C PHE A 93 -0.04 -9.54 -5.80
N LYS A 94 0.54 -8.41 -5.38
CA LYS A 94 1.06 -8.15 -4.01
C LYS A 94 -0.06 -7.72 -3.07
N ASP A 95 -0.95 -6.84 -3.53
CA ASP A 95 -2.01 -6.26 -2.71
C ASP A 95 -3.07 -7.32 -2.44
N ARG A 96 -3.36 -8.18 -3.44
CA ARG A 96 -4.17 -9.38 -3.24
C ARG A 96 -3.69 -10.22 -2.07
N GLN A 97 -2.38 -10.50 -1.99
CA GLN A 97 -1.83 -11.32 -0.92
C GLN A 97 -1.99 -10.65 0.44
N LEU A 98 -1.72 -9.34 0.54
CA LEU A 98 -1.91 -8.59 1.78
C LEU A 98 -3.39 -8.62 2.22
N ILE A 99 -4.32 -8.39 1.29
CA ILE A 99 -5.76 -8.41 1.55
C ILE A 99 -6.22 -9.80 2.03
N GLU A 100 -5.85 -10.86 1.31
CA GLU A 100 -6.34 -12.21 1.58
C GLU A 100 -5.65 -12.89 2.77
N ARG A 101 -4.46 -12.42 3.20
CA ARG A 101 -3.65 -13.10 4.22
C ARG A 101 -3.39 -12.29 5.48
N ASP A 102 -3.45 -10.97 5.43
CA ASP A 102 -3.25 -10.12 6.61
C ASP A 102 -4.10 -8.82 6.54
N PRO A 103 -5.43 -8.94 6.48
CA PRO A 103 -6.34 -7.79 6.28
C PRO A 103 -6.25 -6.78 7.43
N HIS A 104 -6.06 -7.22 8.67
CA HIS A 104 -5.98 -6.31 9.82
C HIS A 104 -4.76 -5.39 9.77
N GLN A 105 -3.65 -5.81 9.14
CA GLN A 105 -2.50 -4.95 8.91
C GLN A 105 -2.83 -3.74 8.03
N ILE A 106 -3.66 -3.97 7.01
CA ILE A 106 -4.15 -2.91 6.12
C ILE A 106 -5.13 -2.01 6.89
N LEU A 107 -6.04 -2.60 7.66
CA LEU A 107 -7.04 -1.86 8.43
C LEU A 107 -6.40 -0.96 9.49
N GLU A 108 -5.39 -1.44 10.23
CA GLU A 108 -4.64 -0.58 11.17
C GLU A 108 -4.01 0.61 10.44
N GLY A 109 -3.40 0.37 9.27
CA GLY A 109 -2.84 1.41 8.42
C GLY A 109 -3.89 2.43 7.95
N ILE A 110 -5.07 1.97 7.54
CA ILE A 110 -6.20 2.83 7.15
C ILE A 110 -6.61 3.74 8.31
N VAL A 111 -6.78 3.19 9.51
CA VAL A 111 -7.20 3.98 10.68
C VAL A 111 -6.12 4.98 11.09
N LEU A 112 -4.84 4.59 11.05
CA LEU A 112 -3.71 5.50 11.30
C LEU A 112 -3.67 6.66 10.29
N ALA A 113 -3.90 6.36 9.00
CA ALA A 113 -3.98 7.39 7.96
C ALA A 113 -5.18 8.32 8.19
N CYS A 114 -6.38 7.76 8.44
CA CYS A 114 -7.58 8.51 8.80
C CYS A 114 -7.33 9.47 9.97
N TYR A 115 -6.71 8.97 11.04
CA TYR A 115 -6.35 9.78 12.19
C TYR A 115 -5.41 10.92 11.82
N ALA A 116 -4.33 10.62 11.10
CA ALA A 116 -3.33 11.61 10.69
C ALA A 116 -3.91 12.73 9.82
N ILE A 117 -4.83 12.39 8.91
CA ILE A 117 -5.41 13.35 7.96
C ILE A 117 -6.74 13.95 8.42
N GLY A 118 -7.27 13.53 9.58
CA GLY A 118 -8.57 13.96 10.09
C GLY A 118 -9.75 13.50 9.22
N ALA A 119 -9.67 12.31 8.64
CA ALA A 119 -10.77 11.71 7.87
C ALA A 119 -11.55 10.73 8.74
N GLU A 120 -12.86 10.94 8.86
CA GLU A 120 -13.75 10.07 9.64
C GLU A 120 -14.29 8.90 8.83
N THR A 121 -14.10 8.91 7.50
CA THR A 121 -14.58 7.86 6.59
C THR A 121 -13.49 7.46 5.60
N ALA A 122 -13.28 6.16 5.50
CA ALA A 122 -12.45 5.53 4.49
C ALA A 122 -13.27 4.57 3.62
N TYR A 123 -12.97 4.56 2.33
CA TYR A 123 -13.46 3.55 1.41
C TYR A 123 -12.30 2.72 0.88
N ILE A 124 -12.47 1.40 0.85
CA ILE A 124 -11.59 0.48 0.14
C ILE A 124 -12.24 0.17 -1.21
N TYR A 125 -11.73 0.76 -2.28
CA TYR A 125 -12.18 0.44 -3.63
C TYR A 125 -11.40 -0.78 -4.12
N ILE A 126 -12.05 -1.93 -4.15
CA ILE A 126 -11.44 -3.22 -4.53
C ILE A 126 -11.96 -3.67 -5.89
N ARG A 127 -11.06 -4.12 -6.78
CA ARG A 127 -11.45 -4.61 -8.11
C ARG A 127 -12.51 -5.71 -8.04
N GLY A 128 -13.39 -5.74 -9.04
CA GLY A 128 -14.55 -6.64 -9.07
C GLY A 128 -14.20 -8.13 -8.99
N GLU A 129 -13.03 -8.50 -9.53
CA GLU A 129 -12.55 -9.88 -9.58
C GLU A 129 -12.08 -10.42 -8.22
N PHE A 130 -11.72 -9.56 -7.26
CA PHE A 130 -11.25 -9.98 -5.93
C PHE A 130 -12.43 -10.27 -4.99
N VAL A 131 -13.29 -11.21 -5.38
CA VAL A 131 -14.47 -11.63 -4.61
C VAL A 131 -14.08 -12.14 -3.21
N LEU A 132 -13.04 -12.97 -3.13
CA LEU A 132 -12.53 -13.50 -1.87
C LEU A 132 -11.98 -12.37 -0.98
N GLY A 133 -11.09 -11.53 -1.54
CA GLY A 133 -10.53 -10.39 -0.82
C GLY A 133 -11.60 -9.44 -0.27
N ALA A 134 -12.64 -9.14 -1.04
CA ALA A 134 -13.74 -8.30 -0.57
C ALA A 134 -14.48 -8.91 0.63
N ARG A 135 -14.75 -10.22 0.60
CA ARG A 135 -15.40 -10.92 1.73
C ARG A 135 -14.52 -10.94 2.97
N ILE A 136 -13.21 -11.16 2.80
CA ILE A 136 -12.23 -11.13 3.89
C ILE A 136 -12.16 -9.74 4.52
N LEU A 137 -12.14 -8.68 3.70
CA LEU A 137 -12.14 -7.31 4.21
C LEU A 137 -13.41 -6.96 4.98
N GLU A 138 -14.58 -7.31 4.47
CA GLU A 138 -15.86 -7.09 5.17
C GLU A 138 -15.88 -7.79 6.54
N GLN A 139 -15.41 -9.05 6.58
CA GLN A 139 -15.29 -9.80 7.83
C GLN A 139 -14.30 -9.15 8.81
N ALA A 140 -13.11 -8.79 8.35
CA ALA A 140 -12.09 -8.15 9.18
C ALA A 140 -12.53 -6.76 9.68
N ILE A 141 -13.29 -6.00 8.86
CA ILE A 141 -13.90 -4.73 9.27
C ILE A 141 -14.93 -4.96 10.37
N ALA A 142 -15.77 -6.00 10.25
CA ALA A 142 -16.74 -6.35 11.29
C ALA A 142 -16.03 -6.72 12.61
N GLU A 143 -15.00 -7.58 12.56
CA GLU A 143 -14.19 -7.96 13.72
C GLU A 143 -13.53 -6.74 14.39
N ALA A 144 -12.86 -5.90 13.59
CA ALA A 144 -12.20 -4.69 14.08
C ALA A 144 -13.20 -3.67 14.65
N ARG A 145 -14.42 -3.60 14.10
CA ARG A 145 -15.48 -2.75 14.63
C ARG A 145 -15.98 -3.26 15.98
N THR A 146 -16.23 -4.57 16.12
CA THR A 146 -16.63 -5.19 17.38
C THR A 146 -15.56 -5.01 18.47
N ALA A 147 -14.28 -5.08 18.10
CA ALA A 147 -13.16 -4.89 19.02
C ALA A 147 -12.84 -3.40 19.33
N GLY A 148 -13.55 -2.44 18.72
CA GLY A 148 -13.37 -1.01 18.97
C GLY A 148 -12.14 -0.39 18.30
N TYR A 149 -11.58 -1.03 17.26
CA TYR A 149 -10.49 -0.50 16.44
C TYR A 149 -10.97 0.33 15.25
N ILE A 150 -12.20 0.13 14.80
CA ILE A 150 -12.87 0.86 13.72
C ILE A 150 -14.25 1.31 14.21
N GLY A 151 -14.74 2.44 13.71
CA GLY A 151 -16.06 2.96 14.01
C GLY A 151 -16.02 4.28 14.75
N THR A 152 -16.99 4.50 15.62
CA THR A 152 -17.06 5.69 16.47
C THR A 152 -16.31 5.44 17.78
N ASN A 153 -15.66 6.50 18.30
CA ASN A 153 -14.94 6.44 19.58
C ASN A 153 -13.90 5.30 19.67
N ILE A 154 -13.06 5.19 18.64
CA ILE A 154 -12.00 4.18 18.53
C ILE A 154 -11.12 4.19 19.78
N LEU A 155 -10.92 3.03 20.39
CA LEU A 155 -10.16 2.84 21.64
C LEU A 155 -10.63 3.73 22.82
N GLY A 156 -11.84 4.28 22.78
CA GLY A 156 -12.34 5.20 23.79
C GLY A 156 -11.76 6.62 23.70
N ALA A 157 -11.12 6.99 22.59
CA ALA A 157 -10.38 8.25 22.44
C ALA A 157 -11.21 9.44 21.89
N GLY A 158 -12.51 9.27 21.67
CA GLY A 158 -13.38 10.26 21.03
C GLY A 158 -13.12 10.47 19.53
N ILE A 159 -12.35 9.57 18.90
CA ILE A 159 -11.98 9.63 17.48
C ILE A 159 -12.84 8.67 16.66
N THR A 160 -13.24 9.08 15.46
CA THR A 160 -14.04 8.27 14.53
C THR A 160 -13.22 7.93 13.28
N ALA A 161 -13.27 6.67 12.85
CA ALA A 161 -12.84 6.25 11.52
C ALA A 161 -13.70 5.06 11.08
N ASN A 162 -14.64 5.30 10.17
CA ASN A 162 -15.48 4.28 9.55
C ASN A 162 -14.80 3.76 8.28
N VAL A 163 -14.84 2.45 8.05
CA VAL A 163 -14.27 1.82 6.87
C VAL A 163 -15.36 1.05 6.13
N TRP A 164 -15.41 1.21 4.81
CA TRP A 164 -16.38 0.58 3.93
C TRP A 164 -15.69 -0.06 2.72
N VAL A 165 -16.15 -1.23 2.29
CA VAL A 165 -15.69 -1.83 1.04
C VAL A 165 -16.60 -1.38 -0.10
N HIS A 166 -16.01 -0.98 -1.22
CA HIS A 166 -16.72 -0.74 -2.47
C HIS A 166 -16.11 -1.63 -3.55
N ARG A 167 -16.90 -2.56 -4.10
CA ARG A 167 -16.45 -3.45 -5.16
C ARG A 167 -16.61 -2.77 -6.52
N GLY A 168 -15.52 -2.67 -7.27
CA GLY A 168 -15.51 -2.20 -8.64
C GLY A 168 -16.12 -3.22 -9.62
N ALA A 169 -16.12 -2.87 -10.90
CA ALA A 169 -16.79 -3.61 -11.97
C ALA A 169 -15.84 -4.04 -13.12
N GLY A 170 -14.55 -4.25 -12.83
CA GLY A 170 -13.60 -4.85 -13.77
C GLY A 170 -13.06 -3.91 -14.84
N ALA A 171 -12.68 -2.68 -14.48
CA ALA A 171 -12.12 -1.69 -15.40
C ALA A 171 -10.73 -1.24 -14.94
N TYR A 172 -9.68 -1.59 -15.70
CA TYR A 172 -8.27 -1.23 -15.39
C TYR A 172 -8.07 0.27 -15.10
N ILE A 173 -8.79 1.13 -15.82
CA ILE A 173 -8.69 2.59 -15.64
C ILE A 173 -9.13 3.06 -14.25
N CYS A 174 -9.96 2.29 -13.53
CA CYS A 174 -10.35 2.61 -12.16
C CYS A 174 -9.21 2.47 -11.14
N GLY A 175 -8.05 1.96 -11.54
CA GLY A 175 -6.82 2.07 -10.76
C GLY A 175 -6.20 3.47 -10.78
N GLU A 176 -6.54 4.33 -11.76
CA GLU A 176 -6.15 5.74 -11.75
C GLU A 176 -6.92 6.50 -10.66
N GLU A 177 -6.21 7.30 -9.87
CA GLU A 177 -6.75 7.84 -8.62
C GLU A 177 -8.04 8.67 -8.78
N THR A 178 -8.25 9.36 -9.90
CA THR A 178 -9.45 10.18 -10.12
C THR A 178 -10.58 9.43 -10.82
N ALA A 179 -10.25 8.51 -11.72
CA ALA A 179 -11.22 7.57 -12.29
C ALA A 179 -11.82 6.67 -11.19
N LEU A 180 -11.02 6.27 -10.20
CA LEU A 180 -11.47 5.57 -9.00
C LEU A 180 -12.55 6.36 -8.27
N LEU A 181 -12.33 7.67 -8.05
CA LEU A 181 -13.29 8.54 -7.37
C LEU A 181 -14.59 8.67 -8.16
N GLU A 182 -14.52 8.85 -9.47
CA GLU A 182 -15.72 8.87 -10.33
C GLU A 182 -16.50 7.56 -10.25
N SER A 183 -15.80 6.42 -10.33
CA SER A 183 -16.44 5.11 -10.20
C SER A 183 -17.09 4.92 -8.83
N LEU A 184 -16.43 5.34 -7.75
CA LEU A 184 -16.95 5.24 -6.39
C LEU A 184 -18.19 6.11 -6.17
N GLU A 185 -18.26 7.25 -6.87
CA GLU A 185 -19.43 8.15 -6.90
C GLU A 185 -20.60 7.60 -7.75
N GLY A 186 -20.47 6.41 -8.32
CA GLY A 186 -21.50 5.80 -9.17
C GLY A 186 -21.51 6.33 -10.61
N LYS A 187 -20.46 7.05 -11.03
CA LYS A 187 -20.29 7.54 -12.39
C LYS A 187 -19.44 6.56 -13.20
N ARG A 188 -19.26 6.85 -14.49
CA ARG A 188 -18.29 6.13 -15.32
C ARG A 188 -16.88 6.44 -14.81
N GLY A 189 -16.00 5.44 -14.74
CA GLY A 189 -14.59 5.59 -14.31
C GLY A 189 -13.71 6.34 -15.33
N LEU A 190 -14.11 7.55 -15.71
CA LEU A 190 -13.34 8.44 -16.56
C LEU A 190 -12.47 9.33 -15.65
N PRO A 191 -11.15 9.48 -15.91
CA PRO A 191 -10.31 10.37 -15.11
C PRO A 191 -10.82 11.80 -15.11
N ARG A 192 -10.65 12.50 -13.99
CA ARG A 192 -10.96 13.93 -13.88
C ARG A 192 -9.83 14.77 -14.47
N VAL A 193 -10.18 15.87 -15.13
CA VAL A 193 -9.20 16.88 -15.52
C VAL A 193 -8.62 17.52 -14.27
N LYS A 194 -7.29 17.59 -14.18
CA LYS A 194 -6.55 18.29 -13.12
C LYS A 194 -6.01 19.60 -13.72
N PRO A 195 -6.13 20.76 -13.04
CA PRO A 195 -6.87 21.03 -11.78
C PRO A 195 -8.41 21.00 -11.93
N PRO A 196 -9.18 20.85 -10.82
CA PRO A 196 -8.73 20.82 -9.42
C PRO A 196 -8.19 19.44 -8.95
N PHE A 197 -7.33 19.45 -7.94
CA PHE A 197 -6.69 18.23 -7.41
C PHE A 197 -7.54 17.54 -6.32
N PRO A 198 -7.46 16.21 -6.16
CA PRO A 198 -8.26 15.47 -5.17
C PRO A 198 -8.06 15.91 -3.71
N ALA A 199 -6.87 16.41 -3.37
CA ALA A 199 -6.56 16.91 -2.03
C ALA A 199 -7.46 18.08 -1.61
N THR A 200 -8.05 18.81 -2.56
CA THR A 200 -9.05 19.86 -2.28
C THR A 200 -10.44 19.48 -2.77
N HIS A 201 -10.54 18.84 -3.95
CA HIS A 201 -11.80 18.51 -4.64
C HIS A 201 -11.79 17.04 -5.10
N GLY A 202 -11.86 16.12 -4.14
CA GLY A 202 -11.87 14.68 -4.37
C GLY A 202 -13.28 14.09 -4.30
N LEU A 203 -13.44 13.03 -3.52
CA LEU A 203 -14.70 12.32 -3.34
C LEU A 203 -15.80 13.27 -2.84
N TYR A 204 -16.94 13.28 -3.52
CA TYR A 204 -18.07 14.17 -3.25
C TYR A 204 -17.68 15.65 -3.18
N ASN A 205 -16.66 16.02 -3.97
CA ASN A 205 -16.08 17.36 -4.00
C ASN A 205 -15.50 17.80 -2.63
N LYS A 206 -15.02 16.86 -1.82
CA LYS A 206 -14.39 17.10 -0.51
C LYS A 206 -12.91 16.73 -0.52
N PRO A 207 -12.10 17.28 0.40
CA PRO A 207 -10.68 16.91 0.52
C PRO A 207 -10.52 15.41 0.69
N THR A 208 -9.78 14.78 -0.24
CA THR A 208 -9.62 13.33 -0.28
C THR A 208 -8.18 12.93 -0.52
N VAL A 209 -7.72 11.94 0.23
CA VAL A 209 -6.44 11.27 0.00
C VAL A 209 -6.70 9.91 -0.63
N VAL A 210 -5.99 9.60 -1.71
CA VAL A 210 -5.97 8.25 -2.30
C VAL A 210 -4.62 7.60 -2.04
N ASN A 211 -4.58 6.44 -1.40
CA ASN A 211 -3.35 5.67 -1.16
C ASN A 211 -3.55 4.19 -1.51
N ASN A 212 -2.49 3.54 -2.00
CA ASN A 212 -2.49 2.11 -2.32
C ASN A 212 -2.39 1.23 -1.06
N ILE A 213 -2.90 -0.01 -1.14
CA ILE A 213 -2.89 -1.02 -0.06
C ILE A 213 -1.52 -1.18 0.61
N GLU A 214 -0.46 -1.48 -0.15
CA GLU A 214 0.89 -1.65 0.39
C GLU A 214 1.42 -0.37 1.05
N THR A 215 1.00 0.82 0.57
CA THR A 215 1.40 2.10 1.19
C THR A 215 0.84 2.20 2.61
N LEU A 216 -0.43 1.85 2.79
CA LEU A 216 -1.09 1.90 4.09
C LEU A 216 -0.60 0.80 5.02
N ALA A 217 -0.33 -0.40 4.50
CA ALA A 217 0.21 -1.53 5.27
C ALA A 217 1.59 -1.24 5.91
N ASN A 218 2.36 -0.28 5.37
CA ASN A 218 3.62 0.15 5.98
C ASN A 218 3.44 1.02 7.24
N LEU A 219 2.28 1.69 7.40
CA LEU A 219 2.08 2.69 8.45
C LEU A 219 2.17 2.14 9.88
N PRO A 220 1.58 0.97 10.22
CA PRO A 220 1.71 0.40 11.55
C PRO A 220 3.17 0.20 11.96
N HIS A 221 4.01 -0.28 11.05
CA HIS A 221 5.42 -0.54 11.33
C HIS A 221 6.23 0.75 11.51
N ILE A 222 5.98 1.76 10.67
CA ILE A 222 6.61 3.10 10.80
C ILE A 222 6.27 3.71 12.16
N VAL A 223 5.01 3.67 12.58
CA VAL A 223 4.56 4.25 13.86
C VAL A 223 5.09 3.47 15.06
N ALA A 224 5.08 2.13 14.98
CA ALA A 224 5.57 1.28 16.06
C ALA A 224 7.07 1.45 16.29
N ARG A 225 7.87 1.35 15.22
CA ARG A 225 9.34 1.26 15.28
C ARG A 225 10.06 2.60 15.07
N GLY A 226 9.34 3.63 14.63
CA GLY A 226 9.88 4.96 14.39
C GLY A 226 10.23 5.21 12.91
N PRO A 227 10.14 6.47 12.46
CA PRO A 227 10.39 6.82 11.05
C PRO A 227 11.86 6.65 10.63
N GLU A 228 12.82 6.85 11.55
CA GLU A 228 14.24 6.67 11.28
C GLU A 228 14.58 5.21 11.00
N TRP A 229 13.93 4.28 11.70
CA TRP A 229 14.08 2.85 11.44
C TRP A 229 13.67 2.53 10.00
N PHE A 230 12.50 3.00 9.55
CA PHE A 230 12.05 2.76 8.18
C PHE A 230 12.96 3.44 7.14
N ALA A 231 13.39 4.67 7.43
CA ALA A 231 14.29 5.44 6.56
C ALA A 231 15.67 4.81 6.43
N SER A 232 16.12 4.01 7.40
CA SER A 232 17.40 3.29 7.36
C SER A 232 17.40 2.07 6.42
N ILE A 233 16.23 1.63 5.98
CA ILE A 233 16.06 0.45 5.13
C ILE A 233 16.01 0.88 3.66
N GLY A 234 16.65 0.11 2.78
CA GLY A 234 16.54 0.25 1.33
C GLY A 234 17.65 1.10 0.71
N SER A 235 17.29 1.96 -0.25
CA SER A 235 18.17 2.94 -0.92
C SER A 235 17.86 4.38 -0.44
N PRO A 236 18.19 4.75 0.80
CA PRO A 236 17.98 6.11 1.28
C PRO A 236 18.83 7.13 0.50
N PRO A 237 18.41 8.40 0.45
CA PRO A 237 17.19 8.93 1.07
C PRO A 237 15.94 8.81 0.19
N LYS A 238 16.09 8.39 -1.07
CA LYS A 238 15.03 8.56 -2.08
C LYS A 238 14.12 7.34 -2.24
N SER A 239 14.55 6.17 -1.80
CA SER A 239 13.82 4.90 -1.93
C SER A 239 13.96 4.09 -0.65
N THR A 240 13.27 4.52 0.41
CA THR A 240 13.36 3.91 1.75
C THR A 240 12.37 2.73 1.92
N GLY A 241 12.60 1.91 2.94
CA GLY A 241 11.76 0.78 3.32
C GLY A 241 11.90 -0.47 2.46
N THR A 242 11.01 -1.43 2.70
CA THR A 242 10.84 -2.62 1.84
C THR A 242 9.80 -2.38 0.76
N ARG A 243 9.77 -3.28 -0.22
CA ARG A 243 8.74 -3.40 -1.25
C ARG A 243 8.43 -4.88 -1.50
N VAL A 244 7.17 -5.17 -1.78
CA VAL A 244 6.73 -6.51 -2.21
C VAL A 244 6.77 -6.58 -3.73
N PHE A 245 7.82 -7.18 -4.30
CA PHE A 245 7.94 -7.37 -5.74
C PHE A 245 7.21 -8.62 -6.21
N CYS A 246 6.42 -8.47 -7.27
CA CYS A 246 5.74 -9.57 -7.93
C CYS A 246 6.63 -10.12 -9.05
N VAL A 247 7.02 -11.39 -8.98
CA VAL A 247 7.79 -12.05 -10.04
C VAL A 247 6.92 -13.10 -10.72
N SER A 248 6.66 -12.91 -12.01
CA SER A 248 5.87 -13.83 -12.83
C SER A 248 6.56 -14.11 -14.18
N GLY A 249 6.01 -15.02 -14.97
CA GLY A 249 6.58 -15.41 -16.26
C GLY A 249 7.54 -16.61 -16.16
N HIS A 250 8.63 -16.58 -16.94
CA HIS A 250 9.51 -17.72 -17.15
C HIS A 250 10.62 -17.87 -16.08
N VAL A 251 10.26 -17.77 -14.80
CA VAL A 251 11.16 -18.04 -13.65
C VAL A 251 10.83 -19.38 -12.98
N LYS A 252 11.79 -19.97 -12.25
CA LYS A 252 11.56 -21.25 -11.54
C LYS A 252 10.58 -21.12 -10.38
N ARG A 253 10.63 -20.00 -9.66
CA ARG A 253 9.80 -19.74 -8.47
C ARG A 253 9.08 -18.40 -8.64
N PRO A 254 7.98 -18.33 -9.41
CA PRO A 254 7.16 -17.12 -9.45
C PRO A 254 6.50 -16.90 -8.07
N GLY A 255 6.21 -15.65 -7.74
CA GLY A 255 5.60 -15.30 -6.46
C GLY A 255 5.91 -13.86 -6.02
N ASN A 256 5.48 -13.54 -4.81
CA ASN A 256 5.77 -12.26 -4.18
C ASN A 256 7.01 -12.37 -3.29
N TYR A 257 7.89 -11.39 -3.42
CA TYR A 257 9.14 -11.31 -2.68
C TYR A 257 9.22 -9.95 -2.00
N GLU A 258 9.13 -9.94 -0.68
CA GLU A 258 9.43 -8.75 0.10
C GLU A 258 10.94 -8.61 0.31
N VAL A 259 11.48 -7.49 -0.15
CA VAL A 259 12.91 -7.17 -0.05
C VAL A 259 13.09 -5.68 0.25
N PRO A 260 14.22 -5.26 0.82
CA PRO A 260 14.59 -3.85 0.89
C PRO A 260 14.64 -3.24 -0.51
N MET A 261 14.19 -1.99 -0.64
CA MET A 261 14.40 -1.23 -1.88
C MET A 261 15.91 -1.19 -2.22
N GLY A 262 16.26 -1.32 -3.50
CA GLY A 262 17.66 -1.22 -3.95
C GLY A 262 18.42 -2.53 -4.14
N VAL A 263 17.84 -3.70 -3.83
CA VAL A 263 18.40 -4.99 -4.30
C VAL A 263 18.38 -5.04 -5.83
N THR A 264 19.29 -5.76 -6.47
CA THR A 264 19.39 -5.79 -7.94
C THR A 264 18.33 -6.70 -8.58
N PHE A 265 18.04 -6.47 -9.88
CA PHE A 265 17.22 -7.43 -10.65
C PHE A 265 17.85 -8.82 -10.69
N ARG A 266 19.19 -8.92 -10.67
CA ARG A 266 19.92 -10.19 -10.60
C ARG A 266 19.58 -10.95 -9.33
N GLU A 267 19.65 -10.28 -8.19
CA GLU A 267 19.27 -10.87 -6.91
C GLU A 267 17.81 -11.34 -6.91
N LEU A 268 16.89 -10.50 -7.40
CA LEU A 268 15.46 -10.86 -7.46
C LEU A 268 15.20 -12.05 -8.41
N ILE A 269 15.70 -12.00 -9.65
CA ILE A 269 15.38 -12.98 -10.69
C ILE A 269 16.15 -14.29 -10.49
N TYR A 270 17.47 -14.22 -10.26
CA TYR A 270 18.31 -15.41 -10.23
C TYR A 270 18.43 -16.01 -8.83
N GLU A 271 18.59 -15.20 -7.79
CA GLU A 271 18.79 -15.73 -6.44
C GLU A 271 17.46 -16.06 -5.76
N LEU A 272 16.52 -15.11 -5.75
CA LEU A 272 15.23 -15.27 -5.08
C LEU A 272 14.25 -16.09 -5.91
N ALA A 273 14.00 -15.72 -7.17
CA ALA A 273 13.09 -16.47 -8.06
C ALA A 273 13.72 -17.72 -8.69
N GLY A 274 15.01 -17.98 -8.43
CA GLY A 274 15.71 -19.21 -8.83
C GLY A 274 16.14 -19.27 -10.30
N GLY A 275 16.14 -18.14 -11.00
CA GLY A 275 16.53 -18.02 -12.39
C GLY A 275 15.45 -18.49 -13.36
N MET A 276 15.85 -18.68 -14.62
CA MET A 276 14.94 -19.04 -15.70
C MET A 276 14.36 -20.45 -15.52
N ARG A 277 13.07 -20.62 -15.86
CA ARG A 277 12.36 -21.91 -15.79
C ARG A 277 12.97 -22.97 -16.70
N SER A 278 13.52 -22.54 -17.83
CA SER A 278 14.21 -23.38 -18.82
C SER A 278 15.71 -23.07 -18.86
N ASP A 279 16.46 -23.87 -19.62
CA ASP A 279 17.85 -23.63 -20.01
C ASP A 279 18.05 -22.37 -20.87
N LYS A 280 16.99 -21.90 -21.55
CA LYS A 280 17.04 -20.66 -22.35
C LYS A 280 17.40 -19.45 -21.49
N PRO A 281 18.31 -18.58 -21.98
CA PRO A 281 18.69 -17.37 -21.25
C PRO A 281 17.54 -16.34 -21.19
N LEU A 282 17.60 -15.45 -20.21
CA LEU A 282 16.73 -14.29 -20.13
C LEU A 282 16.90 -13.42 -21.39
N LYS A 283 15.79 -13.05 -22.05
CA LYS A 283 15.80 -12.16 -23.22
C LYS A 283 15.41 -10.73 -22.87
N ALA A 284 14.36 -10.57 -22.06
CA ALA A 284 13.86 -9.29 -21.59
C ALA A 284 12.99 -9.50 -20.34
N PHE A 285 12.77 -8.43 -19.57
CA PHE A 285 11.88 -8.39 -18.41
C PHE A 285 11.24 -7.01 -18.28
N ILE A 286 10.15 -6.92 -17.50
CA ILE A 286 9.42 -5.68 -17.23
C ILE A 286 9.51 -5.42 -15.73
N PRO A 287 10.08 -4.28 -15.28
CA PRO A 287 10.47 -4.11 -13.87
C PRO A 287 9.35 -3.71 -12.90
N GLY A 288 8.32 -3.00 -13.36
CA GLY A 288 7.21 -2.53 -12.50
C GLY A 288 5.91 -3.30 -12.79
N GLY A 289 5.29 -2.97 -13.93
CA GLY A 289 4.09 -3.59 -14.46
C GLY A 289 4.00 -3.32 -15.96
N ALA A 290 2.89 -3.68 -16.62
CA ALA A 290 2.74 -3.57 -18.07
C ALA A 290 2.98 -2.15 -18.64
N SER A 291 2.92 -1.12 -17.81
CA SER A 291 3.18 0.28 -18.20
C SER A 291 4.67 0.61 -18.35
N ALA A 292 5.57 -0.24 -17.82
CA ALA A 292 7.00 0.00 -17.80
C ALA A 292 7.71 -0.47 -19.08
N PRO A 293 8.65 0.32 -19.64
CA PRO A 293 9.52 -0.11 -20.74
C PRO A 293 10.28 -1.40 -20.42
N PHE A 294 10.46 -2.26 -21.43
CA PHE A 294 11.24 -3.49 -21.30
C PHE A 294 12.70 -3.19 -20.98
N LEU A 295 13.25 -3.99 -20.07
CA LEU A 295 14.68 -4.08 -19.81
C LEU A 295 15.23 -5.40 -20.33
N THR A 296 16.54 -5.43 -20.59
CA THR A 296 17.29 -6.57 -21.14
C THR A 296 18.32 -7.07 -20.14
N PRO A 297 18.98 -8.22 -20.37
CA PRO A 297 19.97 -8.79 -19.43
C PRO A 297 21.12 -7.85 -19.02
N THR A 298 21.44 -6.82 -19.82
CA THR A 298 22.45 -5.81 -19.46
C THR A 298 22.04 -4.96 -18.24
N HIS A 299 20.75 -4.96 -17.89
CA HIS A 299 20.20 -4.21 -16.77
C HIS A 299 20.06 -5.05 -15.49
N LEU A 300 20.55 -6.30 -15.48
CA LEU A 300 20.41 -7.19 -14.32
C LEU A 300 21.03 -6.61 -13.03
N ASP A 301 22.07 -5.80 -13.15
CA ASP A 301 22.75 -5.19 -12.00
C ASP A 301 22.19 -3.80 -11.64
N VAL A 302 21.11 -3.35 -12.31
CA VAL A 302 20.36 -2.15 -11.91
C VAL A 302 19.64 -2.45 -10.60
N LYS A 303 19.73 -1.51 -9.66
CA LYS A 303 19.05 -1.57 -8.36
C LYS A 303 17.54 -1.36 -8.53
N LEU A 304 16.74 -2.13 -7.79
CA LEU A 304 15.29 -2.00 -7.67
C LEU A 304 14.93 -0.83 -6.75
N ASP A 305 15.30 0.37 -7.18
CA ASP A 305 14.86 1.62 -6.59
C ASP A 305 14.36 2.60 -7.66
N PHE A 306 13.56 3.59 -7.24
CA PHE A 306 12.87 4.47 -8.17
C PHE A 306 13.83 5.23 -9.09
N GLU A 307 14.98 5.64 -8.55
CA GLU A 307 15.97 6.43 -9.26
C GLU A 307 16.77 5.62 -10.27
N SER A 308 17.25 4.43 -9.87
CA SER A 308 18.10 3.60 -10.72
C SER A 308 17.33 3.01 -11.90
N VAL A 309 16.07 2.61 -11.67
CA VAL A 309 15.22 2.08 -12.75
C VAL A 309 14.81 3.20 -13.73
N ALA A 310 14.52 4.40 -13.22
CA ALA A 310 14.29 5.57 -14.07
C ALA A 310 15.52 5.94 -14.91
N ALA A 311 16.71 5.93 -14.30
CA ALA A 311 17.96 6.18 -15.01
C ALA A 311 18.28 5.12 -16.09
N ALA A 312 17.78 3.89 -15.91
CA ALA A 312 17.85 2.82 -16.90
C ALA A 312 16.80 2.94 -18.03
N GLY A 313 16.02 4.02 -18.07
CA GLY A 313 15.01 4.27 -19.12
C GLY A 313 13.72 3.48 -18.96
N SER A 314 13.45 2.95 -17.76
CA SER A 314 12.18 2.30 -17.43
C SER A 314 11.55 2.95 -16.19
N MET A 315 10.58 2.30 -15.57
CA MET A 315 9.95 2.79 -14.35
C MET A 315 9.61 1.65 -13.39
N LEU A 316 9.76 1.93 -12.10
CA LEU A 316 9.39 1.02 -11.03
C LEU A 316 8.01 1.43 -10.49
N GLY A 317 6.98 0.79 -11.05
CA GLY A 317 5.60 0.93 -10.57
C GLY A 317 5.40 0.35 -9.18
#